data_AF-A0A921LRH5-F1
#
_entry.id   AF-A0A921LRH5-F1
#
_cell.length_a   1.000
_cell.length_b   1.000
_cell.length_c   1.000
_cell.angle_alpha   90.00
_cell.angle_beta   90.00
_cell.angle_gamma   90.00
#
_symmetry.space_group_name_H-M   'P 1'
#
loop_
_entity.id
_entity.type
_entity.pdbx_description
1 polymer ?
#
loop_
_entity_poly.entity_id
_entity_poly.type
_entity_poly.pdbx_seq_one_letter_code
_entity_poly.pdbx_strand_id
1 'polypeptide(L)'
;MTFLWQPCTGGARILRVLGDSPCPVIPEEIDGLPVTELGPYCFAVRPVEEGRIWPVGSEENHEVTGEFLEEAILPDTLRVLHSAAFYNCRKLRRIEVGPNLESLGSDLFTNCRALRTFALRASPAAGTGLKKLLGAVSADIEVEFLDAPGVRLFYPEYFELLDENTPAHIFNRSIEGEGYRMRQCFAGSAVDYAAYDATFAQACVGESEDKLCRLALGRLLFPFALQDNARTDYEFYLTAHPAAAFGWAIRERNEAALRLLAGLGLAVRDAASQCARAGWSAGAAILLARPKRAAKQYDFDDL
;
A
#
# COMPACT_ATOMS: atom_id res chain seq x y z
N MET A 1 15.83 2.10 -22.27
CA MET A 1 14.37 1.96 -22.14
C MET A 1 13.75 2.78 -23.26
N THR A 2 12.72 2.24 -23.89
CA THR A 2 12.10 2.77 -25.10
C THR A 2 10.59 2.74 -24.92
N PHE A 3 9.87 3.69 -25.50
CA PHE A 3 8.43 3.85 -25.28
C PHE A 3 7.69 3.89 -26.60
N LEU A 4 6.69 3.03 -26.78
CA LEU A 4 5.70 3.19 -27.83
C LEU A 4 4.65 4.15 -27.30
N TRP A 5 4.40 5.25 -27.99
CA TRP A 5 3.52 6.31 -27.53
C TRP A 5 2.82 7.01 -28.70
N GLN A 6 1.78 7.79 -28.39
CA GLN A 6 1.12 8.67 -29.35
C GLN A 6 0.72 9.99 -28.69
N PRO A 7 0.59 11.08 -29.46
CA PRO A 7 0.01 12.32 -28.94
C PRO A 7 -1.43 12.09 -28.45
N CYS A 8 -1.78 12.73 -27.34
CA CYS A 8 -3.15 12.76 -26.82
C CYS A 8 -3.51 14.17 -26.36
N THR A 9 -4.74 14.36 -25.92
CA THR A 9 -5.18 15.66 -25.39
C THR A 9 -4.30 16.04 -24.20
N GLY A 10 -3.53 17.13 -24.35
CA GLY A 10 -2.70 17.67 -23.27
C GLY A 10 -1.34 17.01 -23.07
N GLY A 11 -0.90 16.07 -23.92
CA GLY A 11 0.41 15.44 -23.76
C GLY A 11 0.65 14.20 -24.63
N ALA A 12 1.40 13.25 -24.07
CA ALA A 12 1.72 11.96 -24.65
C ALA A 12 1.04 10.82 -23.88
N ARG A 13 0.52 9.84 -24.63
CA ARG A 13 0.00 8.58 -24.11
C ARG A 13 0.98 7.45 -24.39
N ILE A 14 1.43 6.76 -23.34
CA ILE A 14 2.26 5.54 -23.49
C ILE A 14 1.36 4.35 -23.82
N LEU A 15 1.71 3.60 -24.87
CA LEU A 15 1.00 2.40 -25.33
C LEU A 15 1.77 1.11 -25.00
N ARG A 16 3.10 1.20 -24.91
CA ARG A 16 3.99 0.09 -24.52
C ARG A 16 5.30 0.61 -23.96
N VAL A 17 5.88 -0.16 -23.03
CA VAL A 17 7.22 0.07 -22.49
C VAL A 17 8.13 -1.07 -22.90
N LEU A 18 9.34 -0.71 -23.34
CA LEU A 18 10.38 -1.62 -23.81
C LEU A 18 11.66 -1.43 -22.99
N GLY A 19 12.25 -2.52 -22.50
CA GLY A 19 13.54 -2.52 -21.82
C GLY A 19 13.75 -3.75 -20.94
N ASP A 20 14.93 -3.84 -20.35
CA ASP A 20 15.39 -5.04 -19.64
C ASP A 20 15.23 -4.96 -18.11
N SER A 21 14.54 -3.94 -17.61
CA SER A 21 14.25 -3.77 -16.18
C SER A 21 12.80 -4.15 -15.88
N PRO A 22 12.54 -4.96 -14.84
CA PRO A 22 11.19 -5.25 -14.37
C PRO A 22 10.56 -4.08 -13.60
N CYS A 23 11.32 -3.01 -13.35
CA CYS A 23 10.92 -1.79 -12.66
C CYS A 23 11.07 -0.58 -13.58
N PRO A 24 10.19 -0.38 -14.58
CA PRO A 24 10.24 0.77 -15.46
C PRO A 24 9.99 2.10 -14.73
N VAL A 25 10.77 3.09 -15.14
CA VAL A 25 10.56 4.51 -14.80
C VAL A 25 10.03 5.21 -16.04
N ILE A 26 8.78 5.64 -15.97
CA ILE A 26 8.12 6.35 -17.04
C ILE A 26 8.52 7.83 -16.96
N PRO A 27 9.02 8.43 -18.06
CA PRO A 27 9.54 9.78 -18.03
C PRO A 27 8.41 10.81 -17.86
N GLU A 28 8.75 12.00 -17.33
CA GLU A 28 7.83 13.13 -17.25
C GLU A 28 7.43 13.65 -18.63
N GLU A 29 8.32 13.55 -19.64
CA GLU A 29 8.09 14.04 -20.99
C GLU A 29 8.65 13.09 -22.06
N ILE A 30 8.02 13.08 -23.24
CA ILE A 30 8.53 12.47 -24.46
C ILE A 30 8.38 13.48 -25.60
N ASP A 31 9.47 13.75 -26.33
CA ASP A 31 9.52 14.73 -27.42
C ASP A 31 8.96 16.12 -27.04
N GLY A 32 9.23 16.55 -25.80
CA GLY A 32 8.76 17.81 -25.25
C GLY A 32 7.26 17.85 -24.89
N LEU A 33 6.56 16.72 -24.99
CA LEU A 33 5.18 16.56 -24.54
C LEU A 33 5.15 15.88 -23.16
N PRO A 34 4.39 16.41 -22.18
CA PRO A 34 4.24 15.76 -20.88
C PRO A 34 3.56 14.40 -21.03
N VAL A 35 4.02 13.39 -20.30
CA VAL A 35 3.38 12.07 -20.28
C VAL A 35 2.16 12.14 -19.37
N THR A 36 0.98 12.22 -19.98
CA THR A 36 -0.28 12.44 -19.27
C THR A 36 -1.14 11.19 -19.16
N GLU A 37 -0.88 10.17 -19.98
CA GLU A 37 -1.74 8.98 -20.02
C GLU A 37 -0.96 7.65 -20.17
N LEU A 38 -1.42 6.60 -19.49
CA LEU A 38 -1.08 5.21 -19.83
C LEU A 38 -2.24 4.56 -20.55
N GLY A 39 -2.01 4.14 -21.79
CA GLY A 39 -3.00 3.59 -22.69
C GLY A 39 -3.53 2.21 -22.27
N PRO A 40 -4.61 1.75 -22.91
CA PRO A 40 -5.20 0.44 -22.62
C PRO A 40 -4.16 -0.66 -22.75
N TYR A 41 -4.17 -1.61 -21.82
CA TYR A 41 -3.27 -2.76 -21.82
C TYR A 41 -1.77 -2.44 -21.77
N CYS A 42 -1.33 -1.21 -21.46
CA CYS A 42 0.07 -0.74 -21.57
C CYS A 42 1.16 -1.69 -21.02
N PHE A 43 0.87 -2.41 -19.94
CA PHE A 43 1.75 -3.41 -19.34
C PHE A 43 1.17 -4.83 -19.37
N ALA A 44 -0.02 -5.02 -19.93
CA ALA A 44 -0.63 -6.34 -20.06
C ALA A 44 0.02 -7.15 -21.19
N VAL A 45 0.00 -8.48 -21.09
CA VAL A 45 0.42 -9.40 -22.17
C VAL A 45 -0.67 -9.45 -23.25
N ARG A 46 -0.86 -8.32 -23.94
CA ARG A 46 -1.75 -8.17 -25.09
C ARG A 46 -1.04 -7.36 -26.17
N PRO A 47 -1.19 -7.73 -27.46
CA PRO A 47 -0.68 -6.93 -28.56
C PRO A 47 -1.26 -5.53 -28.54
N VAL A 48 -0.44 -4.53 -28.86
CA VAL A 48 -0.92 -3.18 -29.15
C VAL A 48 -1.47 -3.15 -30.57
N GLU A 49 -2.75 -2.83 -30.70
CA GLU A 49 -3.47 -2.81 -31.99
C GLU A 49 -3.37 -1.44 -32.68
N GLU A 50 -3.39 -0.34 -31.93
CA GLU A 50 -3.37 1.03 -32.46
C GLU A 50 -1.98 1.68 -32.39
N GLY A 51 -1.69 2.61 -33.31
CA GLY A 51 -0.54 3.51 -33.19
C GLY A 51 0.84 2.86 -33.34
N ARG A 52 0.98 1.82 -34.19
CA ARG A 52 2.25 1.09 -34.38
C ARG A 52 3.31 1.93 -35.11
N ILE A 53 3.94 2.86 -34.38
CA ILE A 53 5.26 3.38 -34.73
C ILE A 53 6.21 2.94 -33.63
N TRP A 54 6.83 1.78 -33.82
CA TRP A 54 7.90 1.33 -32.95
C TRP A 54 9.10 2.27 -33.09
N PRO A 55 9.64 2.83 -31.99
CA PRO A 55 10.82 3.66 -32.08
C PRO A 55 11.96 2.91 -32.75
N VAL A 56 12.77 3.62 -33.54
CA VAL A 56 13.91 3.02 -34.25
C VAL A 56 14.84 2.31 -33.24
N GLY A 57 15.22 1.07 -33.53
CA GLY A 57 16.06 0.25 -32.64
C GLY A 57 15.29 -0.51 -31.55
N SER A 58 13.96 -0.58 -31.62
CA SER A 58 13.15 -1.35 -30.67
C SER A 58 13.25 -2.87 -30.83
N GLU A 59 13.76 -3.37 -31.96
CA GLU A 59 13.75 -4.79 -32.35
C GLU A 59 14.46 -5.71 -31.34
N GLU A 60 15.43 -5.17 -30.61
CA GLU A 60 16.22 -5.90 -29.61
C GLU A 60 15.68 -5.74 -28.18
N ASN A 61 14.71 -4.84 -27.95
CA ASN A 61 14.23 -4.55 -26.60
C ASN A 61 13.08 -5.47 -26.18
N HIS A 62 13.12 -5.92 -24.92
CA HIS A 62 12.06 -6.72 -24.34
C HIS A 62 10.80 -5.88 -23.98
N GLU A 63 9.60 -6.41 -24.23
CA GLU A 63 8.35 -5.79 -23.75
C GLU A 63 8.19 -5.95 -22.25
N VAL A 64 8.17 -4.84 -21.52
CA VAL A 64 7.97 -4.83 -20.07
C VAL A 64 6.50 -5.09 -19.77
N THR A 65 6.11 -6.37 -19.63
CA THR A 65 4.70 -6.75 -19.49
C THR A 65 4.48 -7.95 -18.57
N GLY A 66 3.26 -8.08 -18.04
CA GLY A 66 2.78 -9.30 -17.39
C GLY A 66 3.66 -9.82 -16.25
N GLU A 67 4.17 -11.04 -16.41
CA GLU A 67 5.01 -11.76 -15.44
C GLU A 67 6.43 -11.19 -15.29
N PHE A 68 6.80 -10.21 -16.13
CA PHE A 68 8.08 -9.52 -16.03
C PHE A 68 7.99 -8.24 -15.19
N LEU A 69 6.83 -7.55 -15.19
CA LEU A 69 6.66 -6.30 -14.45
C LEU A 69 6.57 -6.57 -12.93
N GLU A 70 7.46 -5.95 -12.16
CA GLU A 70 7.47 -6.01 -10.69
C GLU A 70 7.08 -4.69 -10.04
N GLU A 71 7.51 -3.55 -10.59
CA GLU A 71 7.15 -2.21 -10.09
C GLU A 71 6.92 -1.25 -11.25
N ALA A 72 6.11 -0.21 -11.05
CA ALA A 72 5.97 0.85 -12.05
C ALA A 72 6.11 2.22 -11.37
N ILE A 73 7.10 3.01 -11.80
CA ILE A 73 7.28 4.40 -11.38
C ILE A 73 6.69 5.30 -12.45
N LEU A 74 5.52 5.86 -12.15
CA LEU A 74 4.75 6.71 -13.03
C LEU A 74 5.14 8.18 -12.84
N PRO A 75 5.00 9.06 -13.84
CA PRO A 75 5.43 10.46 -13.73
C PRO A 75 4.42 11.31 -12.95
N ASP A 76 4.86 12.46 -12.45
CA ASP A 76 4.00 13.43 -11.77
C ASP A 76 3.01 14.11 -12.73
N THR A 77 3.34 14.16 -14.02
CA THR A 77 2.42 14.65 -15.07
C THR A 77 1.26 13.73 -15.37
N LEU A 78 1.26 12.48 -14.88
CA LEU A 78 0.25 11.49 -15.23
C LEU A 78 -1.14 11.85 -14.69
N ARG A 79 -2.14 11.86 -15.59
CA ARG A 79 -3.54 12.20 -15.31
C ARG A 79 -4.47 11.00 -15.46
N VAL A 80 -4.20 10.11 -16.43
CA VAL A 80 -5.13 9.03 -16.80
C VAL A 80 -4.44 7.68 -16.88
N LEU A 81 -5.06 6.68 -16.23
CA LEU A 81 -4.76 5.26 -16.42
C LEU A 81 -5.92 4.62 -17.17
N HIS A 82 -5.71 4.17 -18.41
CA HIS A 82 -6.77 3.55 -19.19
C HIS A 82 -7.05 2.10 -18.77
N SER A 83 -8.15 1.55 -19.28
CA SER A 83 -8.63 0.22 -18.90
C SER A 83 -7.59 -0.87 -19.09
N ALA A 84 -7.52 -1.78 -18.13
CA ALA A 84 -6.64 -2.95 -18.17
C ALA A 84 -5.14 -2.64 -18.34
N ALA A 85 -4.68 -1.42 -18.04
CA ALA A 85 -3.27 -1.04 -18.24
C ALA A 85 -2.27 -1.99 -17.55
N PHE A 86 -2.62 -2.56 -16.39
CA PHE A 86 -1.79 -3.55 -15.67
C PHE A 86 -2.41 -4.96 -15.65
N TYR A 87 -3.32 -5.28 -16.55
CA TYR A 87 -4.01 -6.57 -16.57
C TYR A 87 -3.04 -7.76 -16.62
N ASN A 88 -3.26 -8.76 -15.74
CA ASN A 88 -2.41 -9.95 -15.59
C ASN A 88 -0.92 -9.67 -15.25
N CYS A 89 -0.57 -8.50 -14.70
CA CYS A 89 0.77 -8.27 -14.16
C CYS A 89 0.95 -8.97 -12.81
N ARG A 90 1.09 -10.29 -12.80
CA ARG A 90 0.99 -11.09 -11.56
C ARG A 90 2.13 -10.86 -10.57
N LYS A 91 3.29 -10.39 -11.03
CA LYS A 91 4.43 -10.03 -10.19
C LYS A 91 4.47 -8.55 -9.79
N LEU A 92 3.58 -7.72 -10.33
CA LEU A 92 3.51 -6.31 -9.98
C LEU A 92 3.18 -6.19 -8.50
N ARG A 93 4.15 -5.72 -7.71
CA ARG A 93 4.05 -5.60 -6.26
C ARG A 93 3.88 -4.18 -5.76
N ARG A 94 4.36 -3.19 -6.53
CA ARG A 94 4.36 -1.78 -6.15
C ARG A 94 4.07 -0.88 -7.34
N ILE A 95 3.27 0.16 -7.12
CA ILE A 95 3.10 1.26 -8.07
C ILE A 95 3.42 2.56 -7.35
N GLU A 96 4.28 3.36 -7.95
CA GLU A 96 4.59 4.71 -7.51
C GLU A 96 3.94 5.72 -8.44
N VAL A 97 3.21 6.67 -7.87
CA VAL A 97 2.34 7.59 -8.60
C VAL A 97 2.38 8.98 -7.97
N GLY A 98 2.37 10.00 -8.82
CA GLY A 98 2.28 11.39 -8.41
C GLY A 98 0.88 11.80 -7.93
N PRO A 99 0.71 13.06 -7.51
CA PRO A 99 -0.53 13.53 -6.87
C PRO A 99 -1.69 13.71 -7.87
N ASN A 100 -1.38 13.76 -9.16
CA ASN A 100 -2.20 14.34 -10.22
C ASN A 100 -3.17 13.37 -10.90
N LEU A 101 -3.29 12.13 -10.42
CA LEU A 101 -4.12 11.12 -11.07
C LEU A 101 -5.63 11.44 -10.97
N GLU A 102 -6.26 11.60 -12.14
CA GLU A 102 -7.62 12.10 -12.29
C GLU A 102 -8.61 11.04 -12.78
N SER A 103 -8.20 10.12 -13.64
CA SER A 103 -9.11 9.13 -14.21
C SER A 103 -8.47 7.74 -14.28
N LEU A 104 -9.26 6.72 -13.96
CA LEU A 104 -8.85 5.32 -14.04
C LEU A 104 -9.93 4.55 -14.82
N GLY A 105 -9.48 3.75 -15.78
CA GLY A 105 -10.33 2.82 -16.51
C GLY A 105 -10.63 1.55 -15.71
N SER A 106 -11.48 0.71 -16.31
CA SER A 106 -11.91 -0.56 -15.71
C SER A 106 -10.80 -1.61 -15.72
N ASP A 107 -10.90 -2.61 -14.83
CA ASP A 107 -10.03 -3.79 -14.79
C ASP A 107 -8.53 -3.49 -14.68
N LEU A 108 -8.20 -2.32 -14.12
CA LEU A 108 -6.85 -1.78 -14.13
C LEU A 108 -5.83 -2.75 -13.52
N PHE A 109 -6.16 -3.34 -12.38
CA PHE A 109 -5.32 -4.26 -11.62
C PHE A 109 -5.83 -5.70 -11.60
N THR A 110 -6.70 -6.06 -12.56
CA THR A 110 -7.26 -7.42 -12.60
C THR A 110 -6.14 -8.46 -12.72
N ASN A 111 -6.15 -9.42 -11.78
CA ASN A 111 -5.15 -10.48 -11.61
C ASN A 111 -3.72 -10.02 -11.26
N CYS A 112 -3.53 -8.80 -10.72
CA CYS A 112 -2.26 -8.35 -10.14
C CYS A 112 -2.07 -8.93 -8.72
N ARG A 113 -1.83 -10.24 -8.61
CA ARG A 113 -1.87 -10.96 -7.32
C ARG A 113 -0.78 -10.58 -6.31
N ALA A 114 0.33 -10.03 -6.77
CA ALA A 114 1.40 -9.56 -5.89
C ALA A 114 1.24 -8.11 -5.43
N LEU A 115 0.26 -7.37 -5.99
CA LEU A 115 0.11 -5.94 -5.76
C LEU A 115 -0.29 -5.70 -4.31
N ARG A 116 0.61 -5.05 -3.58
CA ARG A 116 0.47 -4.83 -2.14
C ARG A 116 0.81 -3.41 -1.72
N THR A 117 1.35 -2.58 -2.62
CA THR A 117 1.81 -1.24 -2.26
C THR A 117 1.48 -0.18 -3.30
N PHE A 118 0.86 0.91 -2.85
CA PHE A 118 0.80 2.18 -3.56
C PHE A 118 1.70 3.20 -2.86
N ALA A 119 2.62 3.79 -3.62
CA ALA A 119 3.52 4.81 -3.13
C ALA A 119 3.17 6.15 -3.77
N LEU A 120 2.88 7.14 -2.94
CA LEU A 120 2.42 8.45 -3.37
C LEU A 120 3.52 9.49 -3.15
N ARG A 121 3.94 10.16 -4.22
CA ARG A 121 4.74 11.38 -4.13
C ARG A 121 3.82 12.56 -3.85
N ALA A 122 3.28 12.59 -2.63
CA ALA A 122 2.39 13.62 -2.16
C ALA A 122 2.47 13.75 -0.64
N SER A 123 2.10 14.93 -0.14
CA SER A 123 1.82 15.11 1.28
C SER A 123 0.67 14.20 1.73
N PRO A 124 0.74 13.60 2.93
CA PRO A 124 -0.34 12.77 3.49
C PRO A 124 -1.66 13.53 3.74
N ALA A 125 -1.61 14.87 3.78
CA ALA A 125 -2.80 15.72 3.88
C ALA A 125 -3.39 16.15 2.51
N ALA A 126 -2.67 15.92 1.41
CA ALA A 126 -3.07 16.39 0.09
C ALA A 126 -4.19 15.52 -0.50
N GLY A 127 -5.02 16.15 -1.32
CA GLY A 127 -5.93 15.43 -2.21
C GLY A 127 -5.17 14.76 -3.34
N THR A 128 -5.40 13.46 -3.58
CA THR A 128 -4.71 12.68 -4.61
C THR A 128 -5.65 11.73 -5.35
N GLY A 129 -5.14 10.99 -6.34
CA GLY A 129 -5.87 9.88 -6.97
C GLY A 129 -6.04 8.63 -6.10
N LEU A 130 -5.57 8.63 -4.85
CA LEU A 130 -5.54 7.43 -3.99
C LEU A 130 -6.90 6.76 -3.82
N LYS A 131 -7.97 7.54 -3.59
CA LYS A 131 -9.33 7.00 -3.45
C LYS A 131 -9.71 6.10 -4.64
N LYS A 132 -9.34 6.53 -5.85
CA LYS A 132 -9.68 5.80 -7.07
C LYS A 132 -8.76 4.59 -7.28
N LEU A 133 -7.47 4.71 -6.93
CA LEU A 133 -6.54 3.57 -6.94
C LEU A 133 -7.00 2.45 -6.01
N LEU A 134 -7.37 2.80 -4.78
CA LEU A 134 -7.90 1.84 -3.81
C LEU A 134 -9.25 1.25 -4.24
N GLY A 135 -10.08 2.02 -4.94
CA GLY A 135 -11.32 1.51 -5.54
C GLY A 135 -11.10 0.55 -6.71
N ALA A 136 -9.92 0.54 -7.32
CA ALA A 136 -9.56 -0.35 -8.43
C ALA A 136 -8.98 -1.70 -7.97
N VAL A 137 -8.80 -1.92 -6.66
CA VAL A 137 -8.26 -3.16 -6.10
C VAL A 137 -8.86 -3.48 -4.74
N SER A 138 -9.41 -4.69 -4.60
CA SER A 138 -10.02 -5.14 -3.35
C SER A 138 -9.05 -5.84 -2.39
N ALA A 139 -7.82 -6.14 -2.81
CA ALA A 139 -6.80 -6.84 -2.02
C ALA A 139 -6.25 -6.03 -0.82
N ASP A 140 -5.44 -6.68 0.02
CA ASP A 140 -4.64 -6.02 1.06
C ASP A 140 -3.64 -5.02 0.44
N ILE A 141 -3.76 -3.73 0.75
CA ILE A 141 -2.91 -2.66 0.21
C ILE A 141 -2.28 -1.84 1.32
N GLU A 142 -0.96 -1.68 1.27
CA GLU A 142 -0.23 -0.65 2.00
C GLU A 142 -0.09 0.62 1.15
N VAL A 143 -0.38 1.77 1.75
CA VAL A 143 -0.16 3.07 1.14
C VAL A 143 1.01 3.73 1.85
N GLU A 144 1.99 4.19 1.11
CA GLU A 144 3.16 4.93 1.60
C GLU A 144 3.18 6.34 1.00
N PHE A 145 3.46 7.35 1.83
CA PHE A 145 3.67 8.72 1.36
C PHE A 145 5.16 9.04 1.30
N LEU A 146 5.69 9.27 0.11
CA LEU A 146 7.13 9.45 -0.14
C LEU A 146 7.62 10.85 0.30
N ASP A 147 6.77 11.87 0.24
CA ASP A 147 7.09 13.23 0.69
C ASP A 147 7.02 13.38 2.23
N ALA A 148 6.49 12.35 2.91
CA ALA A 148 6.49 12.24 4.37
C ALA A 148 6.93 10.83 4.78
N PRO A 149 8.23 10.49 4.65
CA PRO A 149 8.73 9.17 4.98
C PRO A 149 8.34 8.76 6.40
N GLY A 150 7.71 7.60 6.53
CA GLY A 150 7.15 7.15 7.81
C GLY A 150 5.68 7.49 8.01
N VAL A 151 4.94 7.92 6.97
CA VAL A 151 3.48 7.88 6.99
C VAL A 151 2.98 6.74 6.11
N ARG A 152 2.24 5.82 6.73
CA ARG A 152 1.68 4.64 6.06
C ARG A 152 0.26 4.35 6.53
N LEU A 153 -0.54 3.77 5.65
CA LEU A 153 -1.88 3.25 5.94
C LEU A 153 -2.02 1.85 5.38
N PHE A 154 -2.80 1.01 6.05
CA PHE A 154 -3.10 -0.35 5.58
C PHE A 154 -4.59 -0.50 5.28
N TYR A 155 -4.94 -0.91 4.08
CA TYR A 155 -6.31 -1.14 3.65
C TYR A 155 -6.52 -2.65 3.51
N PRO A 156 -7.25 -3.29 4.45
CA PRO A 156 -7.53 -4.72 4.38
C PRO A 156 -8.27 -5.12 3.11
N GLU A 157 -8.17 -6.38 2.74
CA GLU A 157 -8.95 -6.97 1.66
C GLU A 157 -10.45 -6.95 1.98
N TYR A 158 -11.27 -6.82 0.94
CA TYR A 158 -12.71 -7.03 1.01
C TYR A 158 -13.22 -7.83 -0.19
N PHE A 159 -14.38 -8.45 -0.03
CA PHE A 159 -15.05 -9.22 -1.08
C PHE A 159 -16.44 -8.65 -1.34
N GLU A 160 -16.85 -8.68 -2.59
CA GLU A 160 -18.23 -8.40 -2.98
C GLU A 160 -18.87 -9.68 -3.47
N LEU A 161 -19.91 -10.10 -2.76
CA LEU A 161 -20.68 -11.29 -3.06
C LEU A 161 -22.02 -10.89 -3.67
N LEU A 162 -22.47 -11.69 -4.62
CA LEU A 162 -23.80 -11.57 -5.23
C LEU A 162 -24.61 -12.77 -4.78
N ASP A 163 -25.46 -12.56 -3.77
CA ASP A 163 -26.37 -13.57 -3.26
C ASP A 163 -27.68 -13.50 -4.05
N GLU A 164 -27.95 -14.53 -4.85
CA GLU A 164 -29.21 -14.64 -5.58
C GLU A 164 -30.31 -15.19 -4.66
N ASN A 165 -31.31 -14.35 -4.35
CA ASN A 165 -32.57 -14.82 -3.79
C ASN A 165 -33.37 -15.52 -4.90
N THR A 166 -33.04 -16.79 -5.15
CA THR A 166 -33.61 -17.63 -6.22
C THR A 166 -35.14 -17.61 -6.33
N PRO A 167 -35.94 -17.54 -5.24
CA PRO A 167 -37.40 -17.44 -5.36
C PRO A 167 -37.91 -16.07 -5.79
N ALA A 168 -37.14 -15.00 -5.55
CA ALA A 168 -37.53 -13.63 -5.84
C ALA A 168 -36.84 -13.06 -7.09
N HIS A 169 -35.86 -13.78 -7.66
CA HIS A 169 -34.96 -13.29 -8.71
C HIS A 169 -34.31 -11.94 -8.36
N ILE A 170 -34.00 -11.73 -7.07
CA ILE A 170 -33.33 -10.53 -6.57
C ILE A 170 -31.88 -10.89 -6.27
N PHE A 171 -30.94 -10.14 -6.83
CA PHE A 171 -29.53 -10.20 -6.46
C PHE A 171 -29.27 -9.23 -5.31
N ASN A 172 -28.94 -9.76 -4.15
CA ASN A 172 -28.45 -8.98 -3.02
C ASN A 172 -26.92 -8.87 -3.15
N ARG A 173 -26.40 -7.65 -3.14
CA ARG A 173 -24.95 -7.43 -3.04
C ARG A 173 -24.58 -7.33 -1.57
N SER A 174 -23.79 -8.28 -1.09
CA SER A 174 -23.20 -8.26 0.24
C SER A 174 -21.71 -7.94 0.13
N ILE A 175 -21.18 -7.24 1.13
CA ILE A 175 -19.76 -6.88 1.21
C ILE A 175 -19.20 -7.50 2.47
N GLU A 176 -18.12 -8.27 2.32
CA GLU A 176 -17.40 -8.88 3.43
C GLU A 176 -16.02 -8.24 3.57
N GLY A 177 -15.60 -7.97 4.82
CA GLY A 177 -14.36 -7.26 5.14
C GLY A 177 -14.56 -5.76 5.31
N GLU A 178 -13.89 -5.20 6.31
CA GLU A 178 -13.93 -3.77 6.62
C GLU A 178 -13.02 -2.93 5.72
N GLY A 179 -12.22 -3.59 4.88
CA GLY A 179 -11.46 -2.98 3.80
C GLY A 179 -12.30 -2.06 2.92
N TYR A 180 -13.56 -2.39 2.66
CA TYR A 180 -14.46 -1.54 1.87
C TYR A 180 -14.76 -0.22 2.59
N ARG A 181 -15.08 -0.27 3.89
CA ARG A 181 -15.43 0.91 4.69
C ARG A 181 -14.24 1.88 4.77
N MET A 182 -13.04 1.35 5.02
CA MET A 182 -11.82 2.16 5.07
C MET A 182 -11.53 2.88 3.74
N ARG A 183 -11.85 2.24 2.61
CA ARG A 183 -11.71 2.85 1.27
C ARG A 183 -12.72 3.99 1.01
N GLN A 184 -13.73 4.16 1.87
CA GLN A 184 -14.65 5.30 1.80
C GLN A 184 -14.22 6.50 2.65
N CYS A 185 -13.19 6.35 3.49
CA CYS A 185 -12.73 7.38 4.43
C CYS A 185 -11.92 8.49 3.74
N PHE A 186 -12.60 9.30 2.93
CA PHE A 186 -12.02 10.39 2.16
C PHE A 186 -12.91 11.65 2.22
N ALA A 187 -12.30 12.79 2.50
CA ALA A 187 -12.91 14.10 2.33
C ALA A 187 -12.53 14.64 0.94
N GLY A 188 -13.41 14.41 -0.04
CA GLY A 188 -13.07 14.65 -1.45
C GLY A 188 -12.02 13.65 -1.94
N SER A 189 -10.82 14.15 -2.26
CA SER A 189 -9.67 13.34 -2.69
C SER A 189 -8.59 13.17 -1.61
N ALA A 190 -8.73 13.83 -0.46
CA ALA A 190 -7.82 13.69 0.67
C ALA A 190 -8.30 12.59 1.62
N VAL A 191 -7.37 11.88 2.26
CA VAL A 191 -7.70 10.86 3.27
C VAL A 191 -8.31 11.55 4.49
N ASP A 192 -9.45 11.04 4.95
CA ASP A 192 -10.03 11.42 6.24
C ASP A 192 -9.54 10.44 7.31
N TYR A 193 -8.46 10.81 7.99
CA TYR A 193 -7.81 9.96 9.00
C TYR A 193 -8.71 9.71 10.22
N ALA A 194 -9.50 10.69 10.63
CA ALA A 194 -10.42 10.52 11.76
C ALA A 194 -11.53 9.52 11.40
N ALA A 195 -12.12 9.63 10.20
CA ALA A 195 -13.09 8.66 9.73
C ALA A 195 -12.47 7.27 9.50
N TYR A 196 -11.23 7.21 9.03
CA TYR A 196 -10.49 5.96 8.85
C TYR A 196 -10.25 5.26 10.20
N ASP A 197 -9.72 5.98 11.19
CA ASP A 197 -9.44 5.44 12.52
C ASP A 197 -10.75 5.00 13.22
N ALA A 198 -11.84 5.75 13.05
CA ALA A 198 -13.17 5.39 13.59
C ALA A 198 -13.74 4.07 13.05
N THR A 199 -13.24 3.55 11.93
CA THR A 199 -13.65 2.23 11.42
C THR A 199 -13.14 1.07 12.28
N PHE A 200 -12.12 1.29 13.13
CA PHE A 200 -11.43 0.22 13.84
C PHE A 200 -12.34 -0.53 14.82
N ALA A 201 -13.26 0.16 15.48
CA ALA A 201 -14.24 -0.47 16.38
C ALA A 201 -15.09 -1.53 15.65
N GLN A 202 -15.48 -1.25 14.40
CA GLN A 202 -16.17 -2.25 13.59
C GLN A 202 -15.21 -3.33 13.09
N ALA A 203 -14.00 -2.97 12.67
CA ALA A 203 -12.98 -3.95 12.26
C ALA A 203 -12.77 -5.03 13.33
N CYS A 204 -12.80 -4.65 14.61
CA CYS A 204 -12.68 -5.61 15.72
C CYS A 204 -13.79 -6.69 15.74
N VAL A 205 -14.93 -6.47 15.06
CA VAL A 205 -16.03 -7.44 14.97
C VAL A 205 -15.86 -8.39 13.78
N GLY A 206 -15.30 -7.91 12.66
CA GLY A 206 -15.34 -8.61 11.38
C GLY A 206 -13.98 -9.05 10.82
N GLU A 207 -12.87 -8.47 11.28
CA GLU A 207 -11.54 -8.75 10.75
C GLU A 207 -10.76 -9.75 11.61
N SER A 208 -9.82 -10.45 10.96
CA SER A 208 -8.88 -11.34 11.66
C SER A 208 -7.96 -10.55 12.61
N GLU A 209 -7.52 -11.20 13.69
CA GLU A 209 -6.52 -10.64 14.62
C GLU A 209 -5.24 -10.20 13.89
N ASP A 210 -4.85 -10.90 12.82
CA ASP A 210 -3.67 -10.56 12.01
C ASP A 210 -3.78 -9.16 11.40
N LYS A 211 -4.91 -8.90 10.74
CA LYS A 211 -5.20 -7.60 10.13
C LYS A 211 -5.39 -6.52 11.19
N LEU A 212 -6.02 -6.83 12.32
CA LEU A 212 -6.23 -5.88 13.42
C LEU A 212 -4.91 -5.49 14.08
N CYS A 213 -4.00 -6.44 14.30
CA CYS A 213 -2.65 -6.18 14.78
C CYS A 213 -1.87 -5.32 13.78
N ARG A 214 -1.95 -5.63 12.48
CA ARG A 214 -1.32 -4.83 11.42
C ARG A 214 -1.84 -3.38 11.41
N LEU A 215 -3.16 -3.18 11.51
CA LEU A 215 -3.79 -1.86 11.56
C LEU A 215 -3.31 -1.07 12.79
N ALA A 216 -3.44 -1.65 13.97
CA ALA A 216 -3.10 -0.99 15.23
C ALA A 216 -1.62 -0.64 15.32
N LEU A 217 -0.73 -1.60 15.00
CA LEU A 217 0.71 -1.35 14.97
C LEU A 217 1.08 -0.32 13.90
N GLY A 218 0.50 -0.41 12.70
CA GLY A 218 0.74 0.56 11.62
C GLY A 218 0.39 1.98 12.02
N ARG A 219 -0.80 2.19 12.61
CA ARG A 219 -1.24 3.52 13.07
C ARG A 219 -0.42 4.07 14.22
N LEU A 220 -0.02 3.23 15.18
CA LEU A 220 0.79 3.70 16.31
C LEU A 220 2.25 3.97 15.92
N LEU A 221 2.83 3.19 15.00
CA LEU A 221 4.18 3.41 14.46
C LEU A 221 4.25 4.64 13.55
N PHE A 222 3.18 4.92 12.83
CA PHE A 222 3.09 6.00 11.85
C PHE A 222 1.89 6.92 12.14
N PRO A 223 1.92 7.69 13.25
CA PRO A 223 0.74 8.33 13.84
C PRO A 223 0.35 9.67 13.19
N PHE A 224 0.45 9.78 11.88
CA PHE A 224 -0.02 10.99 11.19
C PHE A 224 -1.51 11.18 11.42
N ALA A 225 -1.90 12.39 11.86
CA ALA A 225 -3.27 12.78 12.19
C ALA A 225 -4.03 11.80 13.13
N LEU A 226 -3.30 11.00 13.93
CA LEU A 226 -3.90 10.06 14.88
C LEU A 226 -4.44 10.80 16.10
N GLN A 227 -5.73 10.69 16.36
CA GLN A 227 -6.38 11.29 17.54
C GLN A 227 -6.14 10.44 18.81
N ASP A 228 -6.20 11.06 19.98
CA ASP A 228 -5.89 10.39 21.26
C ASP A 228 -6.87 9.26 21.61
N ASN A 229 -8.15 9.41 21.26
CA ASN A 229 -9.16 8.36 21.41
C ASN A 229 -8.80 7.14 20.53
N ALA A 230 -8.52 7.34 19.25
CA ALA A 230 -8.12 6.28 18.33
C ALA A 230 -6.81 5.60 18.76
N ARG A 231 -5.82 6.39 19.21
CA ARG A 231 -4.59 5.86 19.82
C ARG A 231 -4.92 4.92 20.99
N THR A 232 -5.79 5.36 21.89
CA THR A 232 -6.22 4.58 23.05
C THR A 232 -6.87 3.27 22.62
N ASP A 233 -7.73 3.30 21.60
CA ASP A 233 -8.39 2.09 21.07
C ASP A 233 -7.37 1.09 20.50
N TYR A 234 -6.38 1.57 19.74
CA TYR A 234 -5.31 0.71 19.20
C TYR A 234 -4.42 0.12 20.30
N GLU A 235 -3.98 0.92 21.27
CA GLU A 235 -3.18 0.44 22.40
C GLU A 235 -3.97 -0.55 23.26
N PHE A 236 -5.26 -0.28 23.50
CA PHE A 236 -6.15 -1.19 24.21
C PHE A 236 -6.28 -2.53 23.49
N TYR A 237 -6.47 -2.52 22.17
CA TYR A 237 -6.57 -3.76 21.40
C TYR A 237 -5.27 -4.59 21.49
N LEU A 238 -4.11 -3.97 21.28
CA LEU A 238 -2.81 -4.67 21.34
C LEU A 238 -2.51 -5.22 22.74
N THR A 239 -2.89 -4.49 23.79
CA THR A 239 -2.70 -4.94 25.18
C THR A 239 -3.65 -6.07 25.56
N ALA A 240 -4.86 -6.11 24.98
CA ALA A 240 -5.80 -7.22 25.13
C ALA A 240 -5.39 -8.47 24.32
N HIS A 241 -4.63 -8.31 23.22
CA HIS A 241 -4.23 -9.40 22.32
C HIS A 241 -2.69 -9.52 22.15
N PRO A 242 -1.91 -9.64 23.24
CA PRO A 242 -0.45 -9.56 23.18
C PRO A 242 0.17 -10.71 22.37
N ALA A 243 -0.41 -11.92 22.44
CA ALA A 243 0.09 -13.07 21.70
C ALA A 243 0.00 -12.87 20.18
N ALA A 244 -1.15 -12.36 19.69
CA ALA A 244 -1.35 -12.04 18.29
C ALA A 244 -0.44 -10.89 17.85
N ALA A 245 -0.33 -9.83 18.65
CA ALA A 245 0.49 -8.67 18.34
C ALA A 245 1.99 -9.02 18.23
N PHE A 246 2.53 -9.76 19.20
CA PHE A 246 3.92 -10.24 19.13
C PHE A 246 4.10 -11.25 18.00
N GLY A 247 3.15 -12.17 17.81
CA GLY A 247 3.20 -13.14 16.71
C GLY A 247 3.31 -12.46 15.34
N TRP A 248 2.50 -11.42 15.12
CA TRP A 248 2.57 -10.59 13.91
C TRP A 248 3.94 -9.92 13.77
N ALA A 249 4.40 -9.21 14.80
CA ALA A 249 5.68 -8.48 14.76
C ALA A 249 6.88 -9.40 14.52
N ILE A 250 6.85 -10.63 15.05
CA ILE A 250 7.89 -11.64 14.88
C ILE A 250 7.88 -12.22 13.46
N ARG A 251 6.69 -12.57 12.94
CA ARG A 251 6.53 -13.10 11.58
C ARG A 251 7.02 -12.10 10.54
N GLU A 252 6.65 -10.84 10.70
CA GLU A 252 7.06 -9.75 9.80
C GLU A 252 8.49 -9.26 10.07
N ARG A 253 9.19 -9.80 11.09
CA ARG A 253 10.52 -9.35 11.54
C ARG A 253 10.58 -7.82 11.76
N ASN A 254 9.51 -7.26 12.29
CA ASN A 254 9.34 -5.82 12.46
C ASN A 254 9.88 -5.38 13.83
N GLU A 255 11.11 -4.86 13.85
CA GLU A 255 11.75 -4.41 15.09
C GLU A 255 11.03 -3.22 15.74
N ALA A 256 10.47 -2.31 14.94
CA ALA A 256 9.79 -1.13 15.46
C ALA A 256 8.51 -1.54 16.21
N ALA A 257 7.75 -2.48 15.65
CA ALA A 257 6.59 -3.08 16.30
C ALA A 257 6.97 -3.77 17.62
N LEU A 258 8.06 -4.56 17.64
CA LEU A 258 8.54 -5.19 18.89
C LEU A 258 8.89 -4.17 19.98
N ARG A 259 9.59 -3.08 19.61
CA ARG A 259 9.94 -2.01 20.54
C ARG A 259 8.69 -1.31 21.07
N LEU A 260 7.71 -1.06 20.21
CA LEU A 260 6.43 -0.46 20.59
C LEU A 260 5.70 -1.37 21.59
N LEU A 261 5.53 -2.66 21.28
CA LEU A 261 4.83 -3.60 22.14
C LEU A 261 5.52 -3.78 23.50
N ALA A 262 6.85 -3.82 23.53
CA ALA A 262 7.61 -3.81 24.79
C ALA A 262 7.40 -2.50 25.58
N GLY A 263 7.27 -1.37 24.88
CA GLY A 263 6.95 -0.06 25.45
C GLY A 263 5.57 0.04 26.09
N LEU A 264 4.60 -0.81 25.68
CA LEU A 264 3.27 -0.91 26.29
C LEU A 264 3.26 -1.66 27.62
N GLY A 265 4.41 -2.09 28.13
CA GLY A 265 4.52 -2.80 29.42
C GLY A 265 4.06 -4.27 29.37
N LEU A 266 3.97 -4.85 28.18
CA LEU A 266 3.56 -6.25 27.99
C LEU A 266 4.65 -7.23 28.43
N ALA A 267 4.25 -8.42 28.87
CA ALA A 267 5.19 -9.48 29.22
C ALA A 267 5.91 -10.00 27.97
N VAL A 268 7.24 -9.84 27.92
CA VAL A 268 8.05 -10.11 26.72
C VAL A 268 8.75 -11.47 26.70
N ARG A 269 8.72 -12.24 27.80
CA ARG A 269 9.51 -13.48 27.94
C ARG A 269 9.14 -14.55 26.90
N ASP A 270 7.85 -14.75 26.68
CA ASP A 270 7.37 -15.74 25.72
C ASP A 270 7.64 -15.28 24.29
N ALA A 271 7.43 -14.00 23.99
CA ALA A 271 7.78 -13.39 22.70
C ALA A 271 9.28 -13.48 22.39
N ALA A 272 10.16 -13.29 23.37
CA ALA A 272 11.61 -13.47 23.20
C ALA A 272 11.96 -14.94 22.89
N SER A 273 11.28 -15.88 23.54
CA SER A 273 11.44 -17.31 23.25
C SER A 273 10.95 -17.67 21.85
N GLN A 274 9.85 -17.05 21.40
CA GLN A 274 9.34 -17.19 20.03
C GLN A 274 10.32 -16.63 19.00
N CYS A 275 10.92 -15.46 19.25
CA CYS A 275 11.98 -14.90 18.38
C CYS A 275 13.14 -15.89 18.21
N ALA A 276 13.60 -16.50 19.31
CA ALA A 276 14.68 -17.48 19.27
C ALA A 276 14.30 -18.72 18.44
N ARG A 277 13.08 -19.25 18.62
CA ARG A 277 12.56 -20.38 17.82
C ARG A 277 12.41 -20.05 16.33
N ALA A 278 12.07 -18.81 16.01
CA ALA A 278 11.99 -18.31 14.64
C ALA A 278 13.36 -17.96 14.01
N GLY A 279 14.47 -18.19 14.73
CA GLY A 279 15.81 -17.85 14.26
C GLY A 279 16.06 -16.35 14.11
N TRP A 280 15.39 -15.51 14.90
CA TRP A 280 15.53 -14.06 14.87
C TRP A 280 16.18 -13.54 16.16
N SER A 281 17.51 -13.60 16.20
CA SER A 281 18.32 -13.17 17.35
C SER A 281 18.17 -11.68 17.66
N ALA A 282 18.08 -10.83 16.62
CA ALA A 282 17.86 -9.39 16.80
C ALA A 282 16.55 -9.08 17.53
N GLY A 283 15.44 -9.77 17.16
CA GLY A 283 14.16 -9.64 17.86
C GLY A 283 14.23 -10.08 19.32
N ALA A 284 14.88 -11.21 19.61
CA ALA A 284 15.09 -11.68 20.98
C ALA A 284 15.92 -10.67 21.79
N ALA A 285 16.96 -10.08 21.19
CA ALA A 285 17.79 -9.07 21.84
C ALA A 285 17.02 -7.79 22.19
N ILE A 286 16.11 -7.35 21.32
CA ILE A 286 15.23 -6.20 21.58
C ILE A 286 14.38 -6.45 22.83
N LEU A 287 13.77 -7.63 22.93
CA LEU A 287 12.86 -7.98 24.02
C LEU A 287 13.58 -8.26 25.35
N LEU A 288 14.83 -8.73 25.30
CA LEU A 288 15.64 -9.01 26.49
C LEU A 288 16.53 -7.85 26.93
N ALA A 289 16.57 -6.76 26.15
CA ALA A 289 17.35 -5.58 26.49
C ALA A 289 16.86 -4.99 27.82
N ARG A 290 17.77 -4.89 28.80
CA ARG A 290 17.47 -4.18 30.05
C ARG A 290 17.34 -2.68 29.75
N PRO A 291 16.39 -1.96 30.36
CA PRO A 291 16.35 -0.50 30.25
C PRO A 291 17.71 0.06 30.68
N LYS A 292 18.33 0.92 29.87
CA LYS A 292 19.55 1.63 30.26
C LYS A 292 19.22 2.42 31.53
N ARG A 293 19.87 2.07 32.65
CA ARG A 293 19.84 2.93 33.86
C ARG A 293 20.30 4.33 33.43
N ALA A 294 19.51 5.36 33.77
CA ALA A 294 19.95 6.73 33.62
C ALA A 294 21.34 6.87 34.28
N ALA A 295 22.29 7.46 33.57
CA ALA A 295 23.61 7.72 34.14
C ALA A 295 23.40 8.57 35.41
N LYS A 296 23.87 8.08 36.55
CA LYS A 296 23.93 8.92 37.75
C LYS A 296 24.87 10.06 37.42
N GLN A 297 24.31 11.26 37.31
CA GLN A 297 25.08 12.48 37.29
C GLN A 297 25.62 12.63 38.71
N TYR A 298 26.90 12.28 38.90
CA TYR A 298 27.58 12.60 40.15
C TYR A 298 27.98 14.06 40.06
N ASP A 299 27.32 14.87 40.87
CA ASP A 299 27.78 16.23 41.15
C ASP A 299 29.01 16.13 42.06
N PHE A 300 30.05 16.89 41.76
CA PHE A 300 31.32 16.86 42.49
C PHE A 300 31.26 17.69 43.79
N ASP A 301 30.10 18.27 44.10
CA ASP A 301 29.85 19.06 45.32
C ASP A 301 29.46 18.20 46.55
N ASP A 302 29.38 16.86 46.42
CA ASP A 302 29.08 15.92 47.52
C ASP A 302 30.34 15.23 48.12
N LEU A 303 31.54 15.82 47.98
CA LEU A 303 32.80 15.33 48.60
C LEU A 303 33.37 16.28 49.64
#